data_AF-A0A453LQ40-F1
#
_entry.id   AF-A0A453LQ40-F1
#
_cell.length_a   1.000
_cell.length_b   1.000
_cell.length_c   1.000
_cell.angle_alpha   90.00
_cell.angle_beta   90.00
_cell.angle_gamma   90.00
#
_symmetry.space_group_name_H-M   'P 1'
#
loop_
_entity.id
_entity.type
_entity.pdbx_description
1 polymer ?
#
loop_
_entity_poly.entity_id
_entity_poly.type
_entity_poly.pdbx_seq_one_letter_code
_entity_poly.pdbx_strand_id
1 'polypeptide(L)'
;FSPKAKGNKQKQGFVLLRPIHFEMRPMTSPLLLSPSPCRLLRRLFSRAPRRRNPTTPRPLSPHLGRRLPLRLPASMSSSSVGTPDSVVADADALARKVAAIRAAGPAKLQVIADFDGTLTRYWYDGSRGQSSHGLLRQGNEEFDSKREALFEHYHPIEINPDIPVLEKAKLMEEWWGKTHGLLIEGGLTQEAIKKSVADAAIAFRDGVVELFEFLEARDIPVLVFSAGLADIIEEVSSKRNETKC
;
A
#
# COMPACT_ATOMS: atom_id res chain seq x y z
N PHE A 1 16.44 -13.38 45.39
CA PHE A 1 15.43 -12.38 45.01
C PHE A 1 15.80 -11.81 43.64
N SER A 2 15.21 -12.34 42.57
CA SER A 2 15.33 -11.80 41.21
C SER A 2 14.26 -10.73 40.98
N PRO A 3 14.55 -9.62 40.28
CA PRO A 3 13.51 -8.85 39.61
C PRO A 3 13.34 -9.40 38.20
N LYS A 4 12.11 -9.83 37.91
CA LYS A 4 11.62 -10.24 36.59
C LYS A 4 11.68 -9.07 35.61
N ALA A 5 12.38 -9.22 34.49
CA ALA A 5 12.21 -8.38 33.32
C ALA A 5 10.82 -8.63 32.73
N LYS A 6 9.95 -7.60 32.74
CA LYS A 6 8.68 -7.62 32.03
C LYS A 6 8.96 -7.43 30.55
N GLY A 7 8.75 -8.49 29.77
CA GLY A 7 8.80 -8.43 28.30
C GLY A 7 7.73 -7.47 27.78
N ASN A 8 8.17 -6.36 27.21
CA ASN A 8 7.31 -5.44 26.47
C ASN A 8 7.18 -5.99 25.05
N LYS A 9 6.06 -6.66 24.73
CA LYS A 9 5.78 -7.10 23.35
C LYS A 9 5.48 -5.85 22.52
N GLN A 10 6.48 -5.35 21.80
CA GLN A 10 6.30 -4.30 20.79
C GLN A 10 5.47 -4.86 19.63
N LYS A 11 4.48 -4.07 19.20
CA LYS A 11 3.55 -4.44 18.11
C LYS A 11 4.27 -4.29 16.77
N GLN A 12 4.24 -5.34 15.94
CA GLN A 12 4.45 -5.18 14.50
C GLN A 12 3.41 -4.18 13.98
N GLY A 13 3.84 -3.21 13.17
CA GLY A 13 2.94 -2.27 12.51
C GLY A 13 2.13 -3.01 11.43
N PHE A 14 0.80 -2.99 11.53
CA PHE A 14 -0.08 -3.56 10.52
C PHE A 14 -0.90 -2.41 9.91
N VAL A 15 -0.73 -2.17 8.61
CA VAL A 15 -1.53 -1.17 7.89
C VAL A 15 -2.59 -1.89 7.07
N LEU A 16 -3.83 -1.86 7.56
CA LEU A 16 -4.98 -2.33 6.79
C LEU A 16 -5.58 -1.15 6.03
N LEU A 17 -5.32 -1.08 4.73
CA LEU A 17 -5.94 -0.09 3.85
C LEU A 17 -7.37 -0.58 3.52
N ARG A 18 -8.39 0.00 4.16
CA ARG A 18 -9.80 -0.16 3.75
C ARG A 18 -10.29 1.11 3.05
N PRO A 19 -11.16 1.01 2.03
CA PRO A 19 -11.72 2.18 1.36
C PRO A 19 -12.62 2.96 2.35
N ILE A 20 -12.20 4.20 2.61
CA ILE A 20 -12.94 5.31 3.23
C ILE A 20 -13.73 4.95 4.50
N HIS A 21 -13.00 4.57 5.57
CA HIS A 21 -13.26 5.05 6.93
C HIS A 21 -12.01 4.78 7.78
N PHE A 22 -11.29 5.86 8.12
CA PHE A 22 -10.21 5.83 9.11
C PHE A 22 -10.83 5.67 10.50
N GLU A 23 -10.97 4.43 10.96
CA GLU A 23 -11.24 4.12 12.37
C GLU A 23 -10.38 2.91 12.77
N MET A 24 -9.32 3.15 13.56
CA MET A 24 -8.62 2.08 14.27
C MET A 24 -9.50 1.58 15.41
N ARG A 25 -9.95 0.32 15.38
CA ARG A 25 -10.53 -0.34 16.56
C ARG A 25 -9.52 -1.31 17.17
N PRO A 26 -9.14 -1.15 18.45
CA PRO A 26 -8.40 -2.18 19.16
C PRO A 26 -9.30 -3.40 19.41
N MET A 27 -8.82 -4.59 19.02
CA MET A 27 -9.46 -5.87 19.29
C MET A 27 -9.35 -6.23 20.78
N THR A 28 -10.33 -5.79 21.58
CA THR A 28 -10.76 -6.49 22.79
C THR A 28 -12.28 -6.39 22.93
N SER A 29 -12.93 -7.56 22.98
CA SER A 29 -14.28 -7.86 23.50
C SER A 29 -15.43 -8.06 22.50
N PRO A 30 -16.38 -8.98 22.82
CA PRO A 30 -17.05 -9.81 21.83
C PRO A 30 -18.45 -9.32 21.41
N LEU A 31 -18.89 -9.93 20.30
CA LEU A 31 -20.19 -9.87 19.62
C LEU A 31 -21.39 -9.49 20.51
N LEU A 32 -22.03 -8.36 20.21
CA LEU A 32 -23.45 -8.15 20.44
C LEU A 32 -24.08 -7.49 19.21
N LEU A 33 -25.14 -8.16 18.73
CA LEU A 33 -26.01 -7.77 17.62
C LEU A 33 -26.95 -6.62 18.04
N SER A 34 -27.48 -5.90 17.05
CA SER A 34 -28.71 -5.07 17.05
C SER A 34 -28.50 -3.53 17.01
N PRO A 35 -29.49 -2.72 16.57
CA PRO A 35 -29.67 -2.30 15.18
C PRO A 35 -29.62 -0.76 15.01
N SER A 36 -29.66 -0.30 13.75
CA SER A 36 -29.82 1.10 13.27
C SER A 36 -30.44 2.13 14.24
N PRO A 37 -29.99 3.40 14.18
CA PRO A 37 -30.76 4.38 13.40
C PRO A 37 -29.95 5.50 12.68
N CYS A 38 -30.30 5.71 11.41
CA CYS A 38 -30.70 6.98 10.77
C CYS A 38 -30.07 8.36 11.17
N ARG A 39 -29.77 9.13 10.10
CA ARG A 39 -29.81 10.62 9.89
C ARG A 39 -28.58 11.46 10.22
N LEU A 40 -27.91 11.94 9.15
CA LEU A 40 -27.30 13.27 8.85
C LEU A 40 -26.15 12.99 7.86
N LEU A 41 -25.92 13.65 6.71
CA LEU A 41 -26.27 14.97 6.22
C LEU A 41 -26.26 14.90 4.67
N ARG A 42 -27.34 15.33 4.03
CA ARG A 42 -27.41 15.62 2.60
C ARG A 42 -27.21 17.13 2.45
N ARG A 43 -26.06 17.56 1.92
CA ARG A 43 -25.70 18.91 1.40
C ARG A 43 -24.21 18.75 1.05
N LEU A 44 -23.79 18.73 -0.20
CA LEU A 44 -23.75 19.85 -1.13
C LEU A 44 -23.64 19.25 -2.53
N PHE A 45 -24.53 19.61 -3.44
CA PHE A 45 -24.33 19.80 -4.90
C PHE A 45 -25.71 19.96 -5.53
N SER A 46 -26.39 21.05 -5.18
CA SER A 46 -27.50 21.58 -5.98
C SER A 46 -26.95 22.76 -6.78
N ARG A 47 -26.24 22.48 -7.87
CA ARG A 47 -26.00 23.49 -8.90
C ARG A 47 -27.28 23.64 -9.71
N ALA A 48 -27.98 24.76 -9.47
CA ALA A 48 -29.09 25.21 -10.29
C ALA A 48 -28.62 25.46 -11.74
N PRO A 49 -29.37 25.06 -12.78
CA PRO A 49 -29.07 25.46 -14.15
C PRO A 49 -29.58 26.87 -14.41
N ARG A 50 -28.71 27.74 -14.95
CA ARG A 50 -29.09 29.04 -15.52
C ARG A 50 -30.02 28.86 -16.71
N ARG A 51 -31.14 29.60 -16.67
CA ARG A 51 -32.12 29.83 -17.73
C ARG A 51 -31.45 30.42 -18.99
N ARG A 52 -31.69 29.84 -20.16
CA ARG A 52 -31.56 30.51 -21.48
C ARG A 52 -32.80 30.15 -22.31
N ASN A 53 -33.54 31.16 -22.75
CA ASN A 53 -34.63 31.05 -23.73
C ASN A 53 -34.07 31.12 -25.16
N PRO A 54 -34.66 30.38 -26.12
CA PRO A 54 -34.65 30.79 -27.52
C PRO A 54 -36.04 30.77 -28.18
N THR A 55 -36.29 31.71 -29.08
CA THR A 55 -37.36 31.80 -30.10
C THR A 55 -36.61 32.10 -31.42
N THR A 56 -36.82 31.58 -32.63
CA THR A 56 -37.98 31.03 -33.41
C THR A 56 -37.38 30.25 -34.66
N PRO A 57 -38.12 29.69 -35.67
CA PRO A 57 -37.91 28.29 -36.12
C PRO A 57 -37.69 28.00 -37.65
N ARG A 58 -37.42 26.70 -37.94
CA ARG A 58 -37.69 25.87 -39.17
C ARG A 58 -36.76 26.00 -40.42
N PRO A 59 -36.73 25.00 -41.37
CA PRO A 59 -37.52 23.76 -41.48
C PRO A 59 -36.75 22.42 -41.71
N LEU A 60 -37.55 21.33 -41.69
CA LEU A 60 -37.27 19.90 -41.77
C LEU A 60 -36.93 19.36 -43.18
N SER A 61 -36.10 18.32 -43.26
CA SER A 61 -36.44 17.06 -43.97
C SER A 61 -35.44 15.92 -43.73
N PRO A 62 -35.84 14.64 -43.97
CA PRO A 62 -35.39 13.46 -43.25
C PRO A 62 -34.34 12.65 -44.03
N HIS A 63 -33.77 11.60 -43.44
CA HIS A 63 -33.79 10.23 -43.99
C HIS A 63 -32.88 9.24 -43.20
N LEU A 64 -33.53 8.11 -42.88
CA LEU A 64 -33.03 6.75 -42.67
C LEU A 64 -31.98 6.45 -41.58
N GLY A 65 -32.50 5.80 -40.54
CA GLY A 65 -31.72 4.98 -39.63
C GLY A 65 -31.16 3.71 -40.28
N ARG A 66 -29.99 3.32 -39.78
CA ARG A 66 -29.56 1.92 -39.73
C ARG A 66 -28.85 1.71 -38.39
N ARG A 67 -29.51 0.97 -37.51
CA ARG A 67 -28.90 0.36 -36.34
C ARG A 67 -27.96 -0.73 -36.83
N LEU A 68 -26.66 -0.58 -36.62
CA LEU A 68 -25.73 -1.71 -36.59
C LEU A 68 -25.50 -2.12 -35.13
N PRO A 69 -25.50 -3.41 -34.80
CA PRO A 69 -25.14 -3.85 -33.46
C PRO A 69 -23.63 -3.62 -33.24
N LEU A 70 -23.28 -2.92 -32.16
CA LEU A 70 -21.90 -2.89 -31.67
C LEU A 70 -21.48 -4.32 -31.33
N ARG A 71 -20.62 -4.89 -32.18
CA ARG A 71 -19.78 -6.04 -31.86
C ARG A 71 -19.02 -5.70 -30.58
N LEU A 72 -19.28 -6.45 -29.50
CA LEU A 72 -18.30 -6.57 -28.42
C LEU A 72 -17.02 -7.17 -29.02
N PRO A 73 -15.82 -6.62 -28.78
CA PRO A 73 -14.61 -7.35 -29.05
C PRO A 73 -14.53 -8.52 -28.05
N ALA A 74 -14.64 -9.71 -28.62
CA ALA A 74 -14.26 -10.95 -28.01
C ALA A 74 -12.76 -10.93 -27.63
N SER A 75 -12.45 -11.66 -26.56
CA SER A 75 -11.13 -12.14 -26.16
C SER A 75 -10.02 -11.10 -26.04
N MET A 76 -9.77 -10.65 -24.80
CA MET A 76 -8.38 -10.38 -24.43
C MET A 76 -7.63 -11.70 -24.49
N SER A 77 -6.88 -11.86 -25.58
CA SER A 77 -5.92 -12.95 -25.80
C SER A 77 -5.05 -13.11 -24.56
N SER A 78 -5.02 -14.33 -24.03
CA SER A 78 -4.28 -14.74 -22.84
C SER A 78 -2.78 -14.94 -23.11
N SER A 79 -2.19 -14.14 -23.97
CA SER A 79 -0.76 -14.20 -24.25
C SER A 79 -0.03 -13.14 -23.44
N SER A 80 0.10 -13.35 -22.13
CA SER A 80 1.28 -12.85 -21.43
C SER A 80 2.46 -13.73 -21.87
N VAL A 81 2.90 -13.52 -23.10
CA VAL A 81 4.27 -13.86 -23.52
C VAL A 81 5.16 -13.26 -22.46
N GLY A 82 6.00 -14.09 -21.84
CA GLY A 82 6.79 -13.75 -20.67
C GLY A 82 7.40 -12.36 -20.82
N THR A 83 7.10 -11.48 -19.86
CA THR A 83 7.87 -10.25 -19.72
C THR A 83 9.34 -10.66 -19.62
N PRO A 84 10.27 -9.98 -20.31
CA PRO A 84 11.67 -10.42 -20.44
C PRO A 84 12.37 -10.69 -19.09
N ASP A 85 11.85 -10.15 -17.99
CA ASP A 85 12.39 -10.28 -16.64
C ASP A 85 11.62 -11.26 -15.72
N SER A 86 10.64 -12.02 -16.24
CA SER A 86 9.90 -12.99 -15.42
C SER A 86 10.54 -14.38 -15.46
N VAL A 87 10.89 -14.91 -14.29
CA VAL A 87 11.31 -16.30 -14.10
C VAL A 87 10.17 -17.10 -13.48
N VAL A 88 9.71 -18.15 -14.16
CA VAL A 88 8.62 -19.02 -13.69
C VAL A 88 9.14 -20.44 -13.56
N ALA A 89 9.19 -20.97 -12.34
CA ALA A 89 9.72 -22.31 -12.09
C ALA A 89 8.81 -23.44 -12.60
N ASP A 90 7.49 -23.27 -12.48
CA ASP A 90 6.48 -24.23 -12.96
C ASP A 90 5.33 -23.46 -13.65
N ALA A 91 5.36 -23.45 -14.98
CA ALA A 91 4.38 -22.76 -15.81
C ALA A 91 2.98 -23.36 -15.71
N ASP A 92 2.87 -24.68 -15.55
CA ASP A 92 1.58 -25.35 -15.45
C ASP A 92 0.91 -25.08 -14.10
N ALA A 93 1.69 -25.08 -13.01
CA ALA A 93 1.19 -24.68 -11.70
C ALA A 93 0.72 -23.22 -11.70
N LEU A 94 1.45 -22.32 -12.37
CA LEU A 94 1.02 -20.93 -12.53
C LEU A 94 -0.30 -20.86 -13.30
N ALA A 95 -0.41 -21.54 -14.44
CA ALA A 95 -1.63 -21.56 -15.25
C ALA A 95 -2.85 -22.09 -14.46
N ARG A 96 -2.66 -23.16 -13.68
CA ARG A 96 -3.71 -23.69 -12.79
C ARG A 96 -4.15 -22.68 -11.73
N LYS A 97 -3.20 -21.98 -11.08
CA LYS A 97 -3.52 -20.94 -10.08
C LYS A 97 -4.30 -19.78 -10.71
N VAL A 98 -3.88 -19.31 -11.88
CA VAL A 98 -4.57 -18.23 -12.61
C VAL A 98 -5.98 -18.65 -13.01
N ALA A 99 -6.16 -19.87 -13.52
CA ALA A 99 -7.48 -20.40 -13.86
C ALA A 99 -8.39 -20.50 -12.62
N ALA A 100 -7.87 -20.96 -11.49
CA ALA A 100 -8.61 -21.04 -10.23
C ALA A 100 -9.05 -19.65 -9.73
N ILE A 101 -8.17 -18.64 -9.76
CA ILE A 101 -8.48 -17.26 -9.38
C ILE A 101 -9.60 -16.70 -10.29
N ARG A 102 -9.49 -16.91 -11.60
CA ARG A 102 -10.51 -16.46 -12.57
C ARG A 102 -11.88 -17.12 -12.32
N ALA A 103 -11.89 -18.43 -12.06
CA ALA A 103 -13.13 -19.16 -11.79
C ALA A 103 -13.77 -18.76 -10.46
N ALA A 104 -12.97 -18.43 -9.43
CA ALA A 104 -13.46 -18.03 -8.12
C ALA A 104 -14.12 -16.63 -8.12
N GLY A 105 -13.67 -15.75 -9.01
CA GLY A 105 -14.19 -14.38 -9.15
C GLY A 105 -13.69 -13.40 -8.09
N PRO A 106 -13.96 -12.09 -8.26
CA PRO A 106 -13.40 -11.02 -7.41
C PRO A 106 -13.85 -11.11 -5.95
N ALA A 107 -15.05 -11.61 -5.68
CA ALA A 107 -15.57 -11.78 -4.31
C ALA A 107 -14.77 -12.78 -3.47
N LYS A 108 -13.90 -13.59 -4.09
CA LYS A 108 -13.01 -14.54 -3.43
C LYS A 108 -11.53 -14.16 -3.55
N LEU A 109 -11.23 -12.95 -4.04
CA LEU A 109 -9.87 -12.45 -4.16
C LEU A 109 -9.54 -11.52 -2.99
N GLN A 110 -8.33 -11.68 -2.45
CA GLN A 110 -7.69 -10.75 -1.54
C GLN A 110 -6.25 -10.56 -2.00
N VAL A 111 -5.74 -9.33 -1.89
CA VAL A 111 -4.33 -9.01 -2.14
C VAL A 111 -3.63 -8.81 -0.80
N ILE A 112 -2.50 -9.49 -0.62
CA ILE A 112 -1.58 -9.27 0.50
C ILE A 112 -0.24 -8.92 -0.11
N ALA A 113 0.31 -7.77 0.25
CA ALA A 113 1.56 -7.27 -0.32
C ALA A 113 2.47 -6.73 0.78
N ASP A 114 3.77 -6.95 0.61
CA ASP A 114 4.78 -6.19 1.34
C ASP A 114 4.89 -4.75 0.77
N PHE A 115 5.56 -3.85 1.48
CA PHE A 115 5.73 -2.45 1.09
C PHE A 115 7.12 -2.16 0.51
N ASP A 116 8.16 -2.27 1.33
CA ASP A 116 9.51 -1.80 1.02
C ASP A 116 10.18 -2.65 -0.07
N GLY A 117 10.46 -2.03 -1.21
CA GLY A 117 11.00 -2.73 -2.36
C GLY A 117 9.99 -3.66 -3.05
N THR A 118 8.73 -3.72 -2.61
CA THR A 118 7.64 -4.47 -3.24
C THR A 118 6.65 -3.51 -3.91
N LEU A 119 5.98 -2.64 -3.15
CA LEU A 119 5.15 -1.56 -3.67
C LEU A 119 6.01 -0.34 -4.03
N THR A 120 7.09 -0.12 -3.28
CA THR A 120 8.08 0.90 -3.59
C THR A 120 9.18 0.36 -4.51
N ARG A 121 9.80 1.24 -5.28
CA ARG A 121 10.86 0.87 -6.23
C ARG A 121 12.10 0.42 -5.48
N TYR A 122 12.67 -0.70 -5.93
CA TYR A 122 13.94 -1.22 -5.41
C TYR A 122 15.14 -0.37 -5.89
N TRP A 123 15.05 0.18 -7.11
CA TRP A 123 15.99 1.15 -7.68
C TRP A 123 15.26 2.40 -8.13
N TYR A 124 15.79 3.57 -7.80
CA TYR A 124 15.24 4.87 -8.18
C TYR A 124 16.38 5.82 -8.55
N ASP A 125 16.32 6.36 -9.77
CA ASP A 125 17.27 7.34 -10.30
C ASP A 125 18.75 6.92 -10.18
N GLY A 126 19.05 5.67 -10.58
CA GLY A 126 20.41 5.10 -10.51
C GLY A 126 20.89 4.74 -9.10
N SER A 127 20.07 4.96 -8.07
CA SER A 127 20.39 4.67 -6.66
C SER A 127 19.44 3.64 -6.05
N ARG A 128 19.86 3.03 -4.94
CA ARG A 128 19.03 2.09 -4.19
C ARG A 128 17.85 2.85 -3.58
N GLY A 129 16.63 2.39 -3.84
CA GLY A 129 15.43 2.95 -3.21
C GLY A 129 15.50 2.77 -1.69
N GLN A 130 15.11 3.81 -0.94
CA GLN A 130 15.11 3.75 0.53
C GLN A 130 13.92 2.93 1.05
N SER A 131 14.16 2.16 2.11
CA SER A 131 13.08 1.55 2.89
C SER A 131 12.42 2.58 3.81
N SER A 132 11.26 2.25 4.37
CA SER A 132 10.57 3.04 5.39
C SER A 132 11.45 3.33 6.61
N HIS A 133 12.35 2.41 6.99
CA HIS A 133 13.37 2.65 8.00
C HIS A 133 14.51 3.56 7.50
N GLY A 134 14.99 3.33 6.28
CA GLY A 134 16.16 4.04 5.74
C GLY A 134 15.91 5.52 5.40
N LEU A 135 14.66 5.90 5.14
CA LEU A 135 14.32 7.31 4.88
C LEU A 135 14.20 8.14 6.15
N LEU A 136 14.00 7.50 7.30
CA LEU A 136 13.73 8.18 8.56
C LEU A 136 14.98 8.91 9.06
N ARG A 137 14.83 10.22 9.33
CA ARG A 137 15.79 11.05 10.03
C ARG A 137 15.11 11.68 11.24
N GLN A 138 15.69 11.49 12.42
CA GLN A 138 15.15 12.04 13.67
C GLN A 138 15.52 13.53 13.86
N GLY A 139 16.39 14.06 13.01
CA GLY A 139 16.92 15.43 13.16
C GLY A 139 17.92 15.54 14.31
N ASN A 140 18.45 14.41 14.76
CA ASN A 140 19.50 14.30 15.75
C ASN A 140 20.63 13.46 15.16
N GLU A 141 21.72 14.13 14.77
CA GLU A 141 22.85 13.52 14.08
C GLU A 141 23.47 12.36 14.86
N GLU A 142 23.47 12.40 16.19
CA GLU A 142 24.01 11.32 17.02
C GLU A 142 23.21 10.02 16.85
N PHE A 143 21.87 10.12 16.93
CA PHE A 143 21.00 8.94 16.80
C PHE A 143 20.87 8.47 15.36
N ASP A 144 20.86 9.41 14.40
CA ASP A 144 20.93 9.08 12.98
C ASP A 144 22.21 8.29 12.66
N SER A 145 23.37 8.72 13.18
CA SER A 145 24.65 8.00 13.00
C SER A 145 24.66 6.62 13.69
N LYS A 146 24.07 6.50 14.88
CA LYS A 146 23.95 5.19 15.57
C LYS A 146 23.09 4.21 14.79
N ARG A 147 21.99 4.68 14.16
CA ARG A 147 21.17 3.81 13.30
C ARG A 147 21.91 3.39 12.04
N GLU A 148 22.66 4.30 11.43
CA GLU A 148 23.51 3.96 10.28
C GLU A 148 24.52 2.86 10.65
N ALA A 149 25.20 3.00 11.79
CA ALA A 149 26.14 1.98 12.27
C ALA A 149 25.46 0.62 12.54
N LEU A 150 24.21 0.61 13.03
CA LEU A 150 23.44 -0.64 13.14
C LEU A 150 23.13 -1.23 11.77
N PHE A 151 22.73 -0.41 10.79
CA PHE A 151 22.46 -0.85 9.44
C PHE A 151 23.72 -1.45 8.78
N GLU A 152 24.85 -0.76 8.84
CA GLU A 152 26.14 -1.23 8.31
C GLU A 152 26.57 -2.57 8.93
N HIS A 153 26.23 -2.82 10.19
CA HIS A 153 26.53 -4.08 10.86
C HIS A 153 25.56 -5.22 10.47
N TYR A 154 24.25 -4.98 10.53
CA TYR A 154 23.24 -6.04 10.40
C TYR A 154 22.77 -6.29 8.97
N HIS A 155 22.81 -5.31 8.08
CA HIS A 155 22.35 -5.49 6.70
C HIS A 155 23.18 -6.54 5.93
N PRO A 156 24.53 -6.59 6.05
CA PRO A 156 25.31 -7.68 5.44
C PRO A 156 24.92 -9.07 5.96
N ILE A 157 24.50 -9.17 7.23
CA ILE A 157 24.05 -10.42 7.87
C ILE A 157 22.68 -10.84 7.30
N GLU A 158 21.77 -9.88 7.14
CA GLU A 158 20.43 -10.09 6.57
C GLU A 158 20.51 -10.76 5.18
N ILE A 159 21.36 -10.21 4.30
CA ILE A 159 21.47 -10.66 2.92
C ILE A 159 22.40 -11.86 2.72
N ASN A 160 23.14 -12.27 3.76
CA ASN A 160 24.10 -13.38 3.67
C ASN A 160 23.36 -14.73 3.46
N PRO A 161 23.55 -15.43 2.32
CA PRO A 161 22.86 -16.69 2.05
C PRO A 161 23.35 -17.87 2.90
N ASP A 162 24.54 -17.78 3.50
CA ASP A 162 25.19 -18.87 4.22
C ASP A 162 24.73 -18.99 5.68
N ILE A 163 24.08 -17.95 6.22
CA ILE A 163 23.58 -17.93 7.59
C ILE A 163 22.23 -18.67 7.66
N PRO A 164 22.08 -19.69 8.53
CA PRO A 164 20.82 -20.41 8.69
C PRO A 164 19.67 -19.49 9.08
N VAL A 165 18.48 -19.73 8.51
CA VAL A 165 17.29 -18.88 8.71
C VAL A 165 16.94 -18.68 10.18
N LEU A 166 17.05 -19.72 11.01
CA LEU A 166 16.72 -19.63 12.45
C LEU A 166 17.73 -18.78 13.24
N GLU A 167 19.00 -18.80 12.84
CA GLU A 167 20.04 -17.97 13.44
C GLU A 167 19.89 -16.52 12.99
N LYS A 168 19.71 -16.32 11.68
CA LYS A 168 19.44 -15.02 11.08
C LYS A 168 18.21 -14.36 11.71
N ALA A 169 17.12 -15.11 11.95
CA ALA A 169 15.91 -14.58 12.57
C ALA A 169 16.17 -13.96 13.95
N LYS A 170 17.03 -14.58 14.78
CA LYS A 170 17.40 -14.03 16.10
C LYS A 170 18.21 -12.74 15.97
N LEU A 171 19.12 -12.69 15.00
CA LEU A 171 19.92 -11.49 14.71
C LEU A 171 19.04 -10.35 14.19
N MET A 172 18.04 -10.66 13.36
CA MET A 172 17.05 -9.67 12.89
C MET A 172 16.16 -9.16 14.04
N GLU A 173 15.76 -10.02 14.97
CA GLU A 173 15.03 -9.62 16.18
C GLU A 173 15.87 -8.68 17.06
N GLU A 174 17.16 -8.99 17.25
CA GLU A 174 18.09 -8.11 17.97
C GLU A 174 18.26 -6.75 17.27
N TRP A 175 18.46 -6.77 15.95
CA TRP A 175 18.59 -5.54 15.16
C TRP A 175 17.33 -4.68 15.27
N TRP A 176 16.15 -5.29 15.17
CA TRP A 176 14.87 -4.62 15.36
C TRP A 176 14.77 -3.97 16.73
N GLY A 177 15.08 -4.73 17.79
CA GLY A 177 15.04 -4.24 19.16
C GLY A 177 15.96 -3.03 19.37
N LYS A 178 17.20 -3.10 18.86
CA LYS A 178 18.17 -1.99 18.95
C LYS A 178 17.73 -0.77 18.16
N THR A 179 17.30 -0.97 16.91
CA THR A 179 16.84 0.13 16.04
C THR A 179 15.65 0.85 16.66
N HIS A 180 14.66 0.10 17.16
CA HIS A 180 13.49 0.68 17.83
C HIS A 180 13.84 1.35 19.15
N GLY A 181 14.82 0.82 19.90
CA GLY A 181 15.37 1.47 21.08
C GLY A 181 15.92 2.86 20.76
N LEU A 182 16.73 2.98 19.70
CA LEU A 182 17.27 4.28 19.25
C LEU A 182 16.19 5.27 18.81
N LEU A 183 15.09 4.79 18.20
CA LEU A 183 13.97 5.67 17.84
C LEU A 183 13.32 6.30 19.09
N ILE A 184 13.17 5.52 20.15
CA ILE A 184 12.60 5.99 21.42
C ILE A 184 13.58 6.93 22.13
N GLU A 185 14.84 6.51 22.28
CA GLU A 185 15.88 7.30 22.97
C GLU A 185 16.18 8.62 22.25
N GLY A 186 16.18 8.61 20.92
CA GLY A 186 16.39 9.80 20.09
C GLY A 186 15.17 10.72 20.01
N GLY A 187 14.06 10.39 20.66
CA GLY A 187 12.87 11.23 20.73
C GLY A 187 12.20 11.47 19.38
N LEU A 188 11.98 10.40 18.60
CA LEU A 188 11.30 10.51 17.29
C LEU A 188 9.95 11.24 17.42
N THR A 189 9.73 12.24 16.56
CA THR A 189 8.48 13.03 16.50
C THR A 189 7.74 12.83 15.18
N GLN A 190 6.44 13.12 15.17
CA GLN A 190 5.63 13.07 13.95
C GLN A 190 6.13 14.09 12.91
N GLU A 191 6.60 15.24 13.36
CA GLU A 191 7.19 16.27 12.50
C GLU A 191 8.46 15.78 11.81
N ALA A 192 9.30 15.02 12.52
CA ALA A 192 10.48 14.39 11.95
C ALA A 192 10.11 13.35 10.88
N ILE A 193 9.06 12.56 11.11
CA ILE A 193 8.50 11.62 10.12
C ILE A 193 8.06 12.36 8.86
N LYS A 194 7.23 13.40 9.00
CA LYS A 194 6.75 14.21 7.87
C LYS A 194 7.88 14.83 7.07
N LYS A 195 8.86 15.42 7.76
CA LYS A 195 10.05 16.01 7.12
C LYS A 195 10.87 14.94 6.39
N SER A 196 11.08 13.79 7.01
CA SER A 196 11.80 12.67 6.40
C SER A 196 11.14 12.22 5.11
N VAL A 197 9.81 12.06 5.10
CA VAL A 197 9.06 11.67 3.90
C VAL A 197 8.99 12.79 2.86
N ALA A 198 8.96 14.05 3.27
CA ALA A 198 9.02 15.19 2.36
C ALA A 198 10.32 15.19 1.54
N ASP A 199 11.45 14.91 2.19
CA ASP A 199 12.79 14.91 1.58
C ASP A 199 13.19 13.56 0.94
N ALA A 200 12.44 12.48 1.21
CA ALA A 200 12.83 11.12 0.84
C ALA A 200 12.79 10.87 -0.68
N ALA A 201 13.81 10.16 -1.15
CA ALA A 201 13.85 9.58 -2.50
C ALA A 201 13.10 8.23 -2.53
N ILE A 202 11.80 8.27 -2.26
CA ILE A 202 10.92 7.10 -2.29
C ILE A 202 9.83 7.27 -3.35
N ALA A 203 9.64 6.23 -4.16
CA ALA A 203 8.64 6.22 -5.22
C ALA A 203 7.97 4.86 -5.31
N PHE A 204 6.68 4.85 -5.62
CA PHE A 204 5.96 3.63 -5.96
C PHE A 204 6.45 3.05 -7.29
N ARG A 205 6.35 1.73 -7.44
CA ARG A 205 6.53 1.08 -8.73
C ARG A 205 5.43 1.52 -9.70
N ASP A 206 5.76 1.46 -10.99
CA ASP A 206 4.79 1.76 -12.04
C ASP A 206 3.61 0.77 -11.97
N GLY A 207 2.40 1.28 -12.15
CA GLY A 207 1.19 0.46 -12.09
C GLY A 207 0.60 0.25 -10.68
N VAL A 208 1.31 0.60 -9.60
CA VAL A 208 0.80 0.39 -8.22
C VAL A 208 -0.45 1.23 -7.94
N VAL A 209 -0.52 2.41 -8.53
CA VAL A 209 -1.65 3.34 -8.42
C VAL A 209 -2.88 2.74 -9.07
N GLU A 210 -2.70 2.32 -10.31
CA GLU A 210 -3.71 1.77 -11.18
C GLU A 210 -4.21 0.44 -10.61
N LEU A 211 -3.31 -0.32 -9.99
CA LEU A 211 -3.63 -1.53 -9.24
C LEU A 211 -4.57 -1.21 -8.07
N PHE A 212 -4.24 -0.24 -7.21
CA PHE A 212 -5.10 0.09 -6.07
C PHE A 212 -6.45 0.67 -6.50
N GLU A 213 -6.49 1.56 -7.48
CA GLU A 213 -7.74 2.08 -8.05
C GLU A 213 -8.59 0.95 -8.67
N PHE A 214 -7.94 -0.02 -9.34
CA PHE A 214 -8.62 -1.18 -9.93
C PHE A 214 -9.24 -2.11 -8.87
N LEU A 215 -8.52 -2.35 -7.77
CA LEU A 215 -8.95 -3.19 -6.66
C LEU A 215 -10.06 -2.52 -5.86
N GLU A 216 -9.93 -1.21 -5.59
CA GLU A 216 -10.95 -0.40 -4.90
C GLU A 216 -12.26 -0.38 -5.66
N ALA A 217 -12.23 -0.14 -6.98
CA ALA A 217 -13.42 -0.12 -7.82
C ALA A 217 -14.18 -1.46 -7.89
N ARG A 218 -13.60 -2.54 -7.33
CA ARG A 218 -14.17 -3.89 -7.30
C ARG A 218 -14.36 -4.43 -5.88
N ASP A 219 -14.19 -3.59 -4.88
CA ASP A 219 -14.28 -3.95 -3.46
C ASP A 219 -13.36 -5.12 -3.09
N ILE A 220 -12.17 -5.19 -3.70
CA ILE A 220 -11.20 -6.27 -3.44
C ILE A 220 -10.29 -5.85 -2.27
N PRO A 221 -10.28 -6.61 -1.15
CA PRO A 221 -9.49 -6.23 0.01
C PRO A 221 -7.98 -6.28 -0.25
N VAL A 222 -7.27 -5.28 0.27
CA VAL A 222 -5.81 -5.21 0.26
C VAL A 222 -5.29 -5.15 1.70
N LEU A 223 -4.32 -6.01 2.01
CA LEU A 223 -3.52 -5.92 3.24
C LEU A 223 -2.08 -5.61 2.87
N VAL A 224 -1.58 -4.45 3.31
CA VAL A 224 -0.15 -4.15 3.26
C VAL A 224 0.48 -4.70 4.52
N PHE A 225 1.17 -5.83 4.39
CA PHE A 225 1.85 -6.49 5.50
C PHE A 225 3.35 -6.26 5.40
N SER A 226 3.83 -5.28 6.15
CA SER A 226 5.21 -4.79 6.04
C SER A 226 5.94 -4.89 7.37
N ALA A 227 7.23 -5.26 7.30
CA ALA A 227 8.20 -5.07 8.38
C ALA A 227 8.79 -3.65 8.31
N GLY A 228 7.97 -2.65 8.03
CA GLY A 228 8.38 -1.25 7.97
C GLY A 228 7.79 -0.43 9.11
N LEU A 229 8.07 0.87 9.11
CA LEU A 229 7.47 1.81 10.04
C LEU A 229 6.09 2.24 9.54
N ALA A 230 5.02 1.85 10.25
CA ALA A 230 3.64 2.12 9.84
C ALA A 230 3.37 3.62 9.59
N ASP A 231 3.80 4.49 10.50
CA ASP A 231 3.60 5.94 10.37
C ASP A 231 4.30 6.53 9.12
N ILE A 232 5.45 5.96 8.73
CA ILE A 232 6.16 6.34 7.51
C ILE A 232 5.41 5.84 6.27
N ILE A 233 4.95 4.59 6.29
CA ILE A 233 4.17 3.99 5.19
C ILE A 233 2.88 4.79 4.93
N GLU A 234 2.20 5.19 6.01
CA GLU A 234 0.99 6.01 5.95
C GLU A 234 1.28 7.41 5.39
N GLU A 235 2.36 8.05 5.85
CA GLU A 235 2.75 9.38 5.36
C GLU A 235 3.18 9.35 3.88
N VAL A 236 3.94 8.34 3.45
CA VAL A 236 4.33 8.14 2.03
C VAL A 236 3.09 7.94 1.16
N SER A 237 2.10 7.20 1.66
CA SER A 237 0.83 6.98 0.97
C SER A 237 -0.01 8.26 0.90
N SER A 238 0.03 9.08 1.95
CA SER A 238 -0.76 10.32 2.06
C SER A 238 -0.20 11.47 1.23
N LYS A 239 1.11 11.71 1.25
CA LYS A 239 1.81 12.76 0.44
C LYS A 239 1.39 12.71 -1.03
N ARG A 240 1.17 11.51 -1.55
CA ARG A 240 0.81 11.28 -2.95
C ARG A 240 -0.65 11.59 -3.27
N ASN A 241 -1.55 11.42 -2.32
CA ASN A 241 -2.96 11.79 -2.51
C ASN A 241 -3.12 13.32 -2.61
N GLU A 242 -2.23 14.08 -1.96
CA GLU A 242 -2.21 15.54 -2.06
C GLU A 242 -1.66 16.04 -3.40
N THR A 243 -0.72 15.34 -4.03
CA THR A 243 -0.17 15.72 -5.34
C THR A 243 -1.12 15.45 -6.52
N LYS A 244 -2.27 14.81 -6.27
CA LYS A 244 -3.32 14.53 -7.26
C LYS A 244 -4.49 15.54 -7.22
N CYS A 245 -4.54 16.46 -6.25
CA CYS A 245 -5.57 17.51 -6.15
C CYS A 245 -5.13 18.82 -6.81
#